data_AF-A0A5J9THN6-F1
#
_entry.id   AF-A0A5J9THN6-F1
#
_cell.length_a   1.000
_cell.length_b   1.000
_cell.length_c   1.000
_cell.angle_alpha   90.00
_cell.angle_beta   90.00
_cell.angle_gamma   90.00
#
_symmetry.space_group_name_H-M   'P 1'
#
loop_
_entity.id
_entity.type
_entity.pdbx_description
1 polymer ?
#
loop_
_entity_poly.entity_id
_entity_poly.type
_entity_poly.pdbx_seq_one_letter_code
_entity_poly.pdbx_strand_id
1 'polypeptide(L)' 'MRAFYISLIVLALVAQYPDIATATADVESFRPQDCTTLPKLQGPCVPRSCLRNCQSNLGPGAVGQCVPGGCQCTYCAK' A
#
# COMPACT_ATOMS: atom_id res chain seq x y z
N MET A 1 30.83 -33.70 -7.94
CA MET A 1 31.11 -33.05 -6.64
C MET A 1 30.80 -31.55 -6.63
N ARG A 2 31.24 -30.75 -7.62
CA ARG A 2 30.96 -29.30 -7.68
C ARG A 2 29.47 -28.93 -7.84
N ALA A 3 28.72 -29.63 -8.69
CA ALA A 3 27.30 -29.33 -8.93
C ALA A 3 26.42 -29.56 -7.69
N PHE A 4 26.70 -30.61 -6.92
CA PHE A 4 26.00 -30.89 -5.66
C PHE A 4 26.23 -29.81 -4.61
N TYR A 5 27.45 -29.25 -4.55
CA TYR A 5 27.77 -28.14 -3.65
C TYR A 5 26.97 -26.88 -3.99
N ILE A 6 26.78 -26.58 -5.28
CA ILE A 6 26.00 -25.42 -5.74
C ILE A 6 24.53 -25.59 -5.36
N SER A 7 23.94 -26.77 -5.57
CA SER A 7 22.55 -27.03 -5.20
C SER A 7 22.30 -26.93 -3.69
N LEU A 8 23.27 -27.35 -2.86
CA LEU A 8 23.18 -27.23 -1.41
C LEU A 8 23.27 -25.77 -0.94
N ILE A 9 24.09 -24.95 -1.58
CA ILE A 9 24.16 -23.51 -1.30
C ILE A 9 22.83 -22.84 -1.67
N VAL A 10 22.27 -23.13 -2.85
CA VAL A 10 20.98 -22.56 -3.28
C VAL A 10 19.84 -22.94 -2.33
N LEU A 11 19.77 -24.20 -1.90
CA LEU A 11 18.74 -24.64 -0.93
C LEU A 11 18.90 -23.95 0.44
N ALA A 12 20.13 -23.77 0.91
CA ALA A 12 20.39 -23.07 2.17
C ALA A 12 19.98 -21.59 2.11
N LEU A 13 20.19 -20.91 0.98
CA LEU A 13 19.73 -19.53 0.79
C LEU A 13 18.20 -19.42 0.80
N VAL A 14 17.47 -20.36 0.19
CA VAL A 14 15.99 -20.33 0.16
C VAL A 14 15.40 -20.61 1.54
N ALA A 15 16.03 -21.47 2.35
CA ALA A 15 15.59 -21.74 3.72
C ALA A 15 15.88 -20.59 4.70
N GLN A 16 16.87 -19.73 4.40
CA GLN A 16 17.22 -18.56 5.21
C GLN A 16 16.44 -17.29 4.84
N TYR A 17 15.72 -17.29 3.72
CA TYR A 17 14.83 -16.21 3.30
C TYR A 17 13.36 -16.70 3.20
N PRO A 18 12.70 -17.03 4.33
CA PRO A 18 11.27 -16.86 4.35
C PRO A 18 10.99 -15.35 4.25
N ASP A 19 10.10 -14.96 3.35
CA ASP A 19 9.67 -13.58 3.12
C ASP A 19 10.65 -12.66 2.38
N ILE A 20 10.71 -12.83 1.05
CA ILE A 20 10.76 -11.64 0.17
C ILE A 20 9.34 -11.06 0.14
N ALA A 21 8.88 -10.55 1.28
CA ALA A 21 7.87 -9.51 1.28
C ALA A 21 8.56 -8.29 0.68
N THR A 22 8.22 -8.05 -0.59
CA THR A 22 8.46 -6.80 -1.32
C THR A 22 8.61 -5.62 -0.35
N ALA A 23 9.83 -5.10 -0.25
CA ALA A 23 10.09 -3.81 0.36
C ALA A 23 9.37 -2.75 -0.48
N THR A 24 8.09 -2.52 -0.14
CA THR A 24 7.51 -1.20 -0.30
C THR A 24 8.06 -0.38 0.86
N ALA A 25 8.69 0.72 0.50
CA ALA A 25 9.09 1.82 1.35
C ALA A 25 8.17 1.97 2.58
N ASP A 26 8.79 2.07 3.76
CA ASP A 26 8.23 2.72 4.95
C ASP A 26 6.75 2.43 5.27
N VAL A 27 6.52 1.34 5.99
CA VAL A 27 5.33 1.22 6.84
C VAL A 27 5.81 1.25 8.28
N GLU A 28 6.15 2.47 8.71
CA GLU A 28 6.02 2.91 10.09
C GLU A 28 4.88 2.14 10.76
N SER A 29 5.14 1.53 11.91
CA SER A 29 4.18 0.73 12.67
C SER A 29 2.77 1.36 12.61
N PHE A 30 1.99 0.95 11.61
CA PHE A 30 0.60 1.34 11.49
C PHE A 30 -0.06 0.48 12.55
N ARG A 31 -0.10 1.02 13.77
CA ARG A 31 -1.28 0.82 14.60
C ARG A 31 -2.46 0.90 13.65
N PRO A 32 -3.45 -0.01 13.74
CA PRO A 32 -4.70 0.20 13.02
C PRO A 32 -5.28 1.51 13.57
N GLN A 33 -4.89 2.64 12.98
CA GLN A 33 -5.67 3.84 13.05
C GLN A 33 -7.02 3.42 12.46
N ASP A 34 -8.11 3.87 13.05
CA ASP A 34 -9.44 3.64 12.50
C ASP A 34 -9.54 4.36 11.16
N CYS A 35 -9.00 3.69 10.13
CA CYS A 35 -8.92 4.17 8.77
C CYS A 35 -10.25 3.83 8.10
N THR A 36 -11.02 4.88 7.81
CA THR A 36 -12.31 4.78 7.15
C THR A 36 -12.15 5.11 5.68
N THR A 37 -12.61 4.21 4.83
CA THR A 37 -12.71 4.44 3.38
C THR A 37 -14.14 4.81 3.04
N LEU A 38 -14.30 5.96 2.40
CA LEU A 38 -15.61 6.47 1.98
C LEU A 38 -16.07 5.83 0.67
N PRO A 39 -17.39 5.85 0.41
CA PRO A 39 -17.94 5.48 -0.88
C PRO A 39 -17.25 6.25 -2.00
N LYS A 40 -17.00 5.55 -3.11
CA LYS A 40 -16.38 6.16 -4.29
C LYS A 40 -17.27 7.25 -4.87
N LEU A 41 -16.69 8.42 -5.13
CA LEU A 41 -17.33 9.47 -5.90
C LEU A 41 -17.25 9.10 -7.38
N GLN A 42 -18.41 8.78 -7.96
CA GLN A 42 -18.50 8.37 -9.36
C GLN A 42 -18.20 9.52 -10.31
N GLY A 43 -17.53 9.22 -11.42
CA GLY A 43 -17.22 10.19 -12.47
C GLY A 43 -15.76 10.18 -12.91
N PRO A 44 -15.37 11.09 -13.82
CA PRO A 44 -13.99 11.22 -14.27
C PRO A 44 -13.08 11.54 -13.08
N CYS A 45 -12.06 10.72 -12.88
CA CYS A 45 -11.14 10.88 -11.76
C CYS A 45 -9.83 11.54 -12.21
N VAL A 46 -9.52 12.69 -11.60
CA VAL A 46 -8.23 13.36 -11.75
C VAL A 46 -7.48 13.21 -10.43
N PRO A 47 -6.32 12.54 -10.38
CA PRO A 47 -5.64 12.19 -9.12
C PRO A 47 -5.41 13.38 -8.18
N ARG A 48 -4.91 14.51 -8.70
CA ARG A 48 -4.69 15.73 -7.90
C ARG A 48 -5.99 16.33 -7.35
N SER A 49 -7.04 16.37 -8.16
CA SER A 49 -8.33 16.91 -7.73
C SER A 49 -9.01 15.99 -6.72
N CYS A 50 -8.90 14.68 -6.90
CA CYS A 50 -9.38 13.65 -5.98
C CYS A 50 -8.74 13.81 -4.59
N LEU A 51 -7.40 13.84 -4.53
CA LEU A 51 -6.66 14.05 -3.28
C LEU A 51 -7.06 15.36 -2.60
N ARG A 52 -7.06 16.48 -3.33
CA ARG A 52 -7.41 17.79 -2.78
C ARG A 52 -8.84 17.80 -2.24
N ASN A 53 -9.77 17.18 -2.95
CA ASN A 53 -11.16 17.09 -2.51
C ASN A 53 -11.29 16.26 -1.23
N CYS A 54 -10.62 15.11 -1.16
CA CYS A 54 -10.58 14.30 0.06
C CYS A 54 -10.00 15.09 1.24
N GLN A 55 -8.87 15.79 1.04
CA GLN A 55 -8.25 16.61 2.08
C GLN A 55 -9.10 17.80 2.51
N SER A 56 -9.81 18.43 1.58
CA SER A 56 -10.69 19.56 1.88
C SER A 56 -11.94 19.16 2.67
N ASN A 57 -12.45 17.94 2.48
CA ASN A 57 -13.66 17.47 3.15
C ASN A 57 -13.37 16.71 4.46
N LEU A 58 -12.22 16.04 4.54
CA LEU A 58 -11.90 15.11 5.65
C LEU A 58 -10.69 15.58 6.48
N GLY A 59 -9.93 16.53 5.97
CA GLY A 59 -8.75 17.08 6.62
C GLY A 59 -7.42 16.60 6.01
N PRO A 60 -6.29 17.20 6.43
CA PRO A 60 -4.99 17.03 5.80
C PRO A 60 -4.44 15.60 5.84
N GLY A 61 -4.96 14.74 6.73
CA GLY A 61 -4.59 13.32 6.81
C GLY A 61 -5.33 12.40 5.83
N ALA A 62 -6.26 12.93 5.04
CA ALA A 62 -7.00 12.13 4.07
C ALA A 62 -6.21 11.94 2.77
N VAL A 63 -6.35 10.74 2.20
CA VAL A 63 -5.77 10.31 0.95
C VAL A 63 -6.89 10.11 -0.07
N GLY A 64 -6.72 10.62 -1.28
CA GLY A 64 -7.62 10.39 -2.39
C GLY A 64 -6.93 9.63 -3.50
N GLN A 65 -7.52 8.52 -3.94
CA GLN A 65 -7.01 7.68 -5.01
C GLN A 65 -8.04 7.50 -6.12
N CYS A 66 -7.58 7.50 -7.36
CA CYS A 66 -8.43 7.15 -8.49
C CYS A 66 -8.50 5.63 -8.63
N VAL A 67 -9.70 5.09 -8.53
CA VAL A 67 -10.03 3.68 -8.70
C VAL A 67 -10.95 3.51 -9.91
N PRO A 68 -11.09 2.30 -10.48
CA PRO A 68 -12.06 2.05 -11.53
C PRO A 68 -13.47 2.52 -11.11
N GLY A 69 -14.02 3.48 -11.86
CA GLY A 69 -15.34 4.05 -11.60
C GLY A 69 -15.38 5.25 -10.65
N GLY A 70 -14.24 5.82 -10.21
CA GLY A 70 -14.26 7.12 -9.54
C GLY A 70 -13.08 7.44 -8.61
N CYS A 71 -13.29 8.44 -7.77
CA CYS A 71 -12.36 8.85 -6.71
C CYS A 71 -12.75 8.17 -5.39
N GLN A 72 -11.80 7.52 -4.72
CA GLN A 72 -11.98 6.91 -3.41
C GLN A 72 -11.14 7.66 -2.38
N CYS A 73 -11.79 8.13 -1.31
CA CYS A 73 -11.12 8.78 -0.20
C CYS A 73 -10.96 7.81 0.97
N THR A 74 -9.78 7.82 1.58
CA THR A 74 -9.49 7.12 2.83
C THR A 74 -8.91 8.12 3.82
N TYR A 75 -9.39 8.11 5.05
CA TYR A 75 -8.85 8.94 6.12
C TYR A 75 -8.70 8.09 7.37
N CYS A 76 -7.66 8.36 8.15
CA CYS A 76 -7.43 7.69 9.41
C CYS A 76 -7.69 8.69 10.54
N ALA A 77 -8.65 8.39 11.41
CA ALA A 77 -8.83 9.14 12.63
C ALA A 77 -7.62 8.87 13.53
N LYS A 78 -7.03 9.94 14.07
CA LYS A 78 -5.96 9.85 15.07
C LYS A 78 -6.50 9.41 16.42
#